data_AF-A0A1F7R1T0-F1
#
_entry.id   AF-A0A1F7R1T0-F1
#
_cell.length_a   1.000
_cell.length_b   1.000
_cell.length_c   1.000
_cell.angle_alpha   90.00
_cell.angle_beta   90.00
_cell.angle_gamma   90.00
#
_symmetry.space_group_name_H-M   'P 1'
#
loop_
_entity.id
_entity.type
_entity.pdbx_description
1 polymer ?
#
loop_
_entity_poly.entity_id
_entity_poly.type
_entity_poly.pdbx_seq_one_letter_code
_entity_poly.pdbx_strand_id
1 'polypeptide(L)'
;MPMAVVIGFLFIGALSAFVYFQFRKEPSKPIVTLESASPLKAKDVKISSSLQFAKDGDTNKDGKFNGGDAVKFSFTLNNVTQNGGKFTTLDTGIPTKYIYYLRSITGSTGYDKGSGTIKFKNIIVYPSQTQAVSFEANLVYSTSDVDLAYTPTLTDQANREIAKGNTNSQFITKVAADATPSQINVIKEEN
;
A
#
# COMPACT_ATOMS: atom_id res chain seq x y z
N MET A 1 -16.84 18.76 -73.44
CA MET A 1 -15.96 19.28 -74.50
C MET A 1 -14.64 19.71 -73.88
N PRO A 2 -13.50 19.35 -74.49
CA PRO A 2 -12.14 19.46 -73.94
C PRO A 2 -11.41 20.72 -74.44
N MET A 3 -10.37 21.17 -73.73
CA MET A 3 -9.12 21.77 -74.25
C MET A 3 -8.07 21.62 -73.12
N ALA A 4 -6.95 20.89 -73.23
CA ALA A 4 -5.76 21.11 -74.08
C ALA A 4 -5.14 22.51 -73.78
N VAL A 5 -3.87 22.76 -73.46
CA VAL A 5 -2.55 22.30 -73.94
C VAL A 5 -1.48 22.89 -72.97
N VAL A 6 -0.55 22.10 -72.40
CA VAL A 6 0.94 22.02 -72.60
C VAL A 6 1.80 23.25 -72.20
N ILE A 7 3.06 22.92 -71.81
CA ILE A 7 4.31 23.72 -71.65
C ILE A 7 4.52 24.18 -70.20
N GLY A 8 5.46 23.67 -69.38
CA GLY A 8 6.78 23.08 -69.61
C GLY A 8 7.85 24.09 -69.21
N PHE A 9 8.56 23.93 -68.08
CA PHE A 9 9.92 24.46 -67.90
C PHE A 9 10.67 23.74 -66.77
N LEU A 10 11.88 23.35 -67.15
CA LEU A 10 12.98 22.75 -66.42
C LEU A 10 13.62 23.79 -65.48
N PHE A 11 13.90 23.45 -64.22
CA PHE A 11 15.01 24.06 -63.48
C PHE A 11 15.70 23.02 -62.59
N ILE A 12 16.95 22.76 -62.96
CA ILE A 12 17.96 22.01 -62.21
C ILE A 12 18.51 22.98 -61.16
N GLY A 13 18.50 22.58 -59.89
CA GLY A 13 19.05 23.36 -58.80
C GLY A 13 19.36 22.47 -57.60
N ALA A 14 20.49 21.77 -57.67
CA ALA A 14 21.05 21.05 -56.54
C ALA A 14 21.50 22.07 -55.48
N LEU A 15 20.81 22.08 -54.34
CA LEU A 15 21.30 22.73 -53.13
C LEU A 15 21.55 21.64 -52.08
N SER A 16 22.73 21.04 -52.13
CA SER A 16 23.22 20.16 -51.08
C SER A 16 23.42 20.98 -49.80
N ALA A 17 22.40 20.99 -48.95
CA ALA A 17 22.53 21.44 -47.58
C ALA A 17 23.42 20.44 -46.83
N PHE A 18 24.72 20.76 -46.74
CA PHE A 18 25.66 20.09 -45.85
C PHE A 18 25.22 20.39 -44.41
N VAL A 19 24.38 19.52 -43.85
CA VAL A 19 24.01 19.59 -42.43
C VAL A 19 25.25 19.24 -41.63
N TYR A 20 25.94 20.27 -41.16
CA TYR A 20 27.06 20.16 -40.23
C TYR A 20 26.49 19.73 -38.87
N PHE A 21 26.39 18.41 -38.66
CA PHE A 21 25.99 17.83 -37.38
C PHE A 21 27.16 17.99 -36.41
N GLN A 22 27.23 19.15 -35.75
CA GLN A 22 28.13 19.38 -34.62
C GLN A 22 27.72 18.43 -33.49
N PHE A 23 28.40 17.30 -33.37
CA PHE A 23 28.37 16.45 -32.17
C PHE A 23 28.85 17.30 -30.99
N ARG A 24 27.92 17.99 -30.32
CA ARG A 24 28.19 18.52 -28.99
C ARG A 24 28.41 17.31 -28.09
N LYS A 25 29.65 17.11 -27.66
CA LYS A 25 29.99 16.22 -26.55
C LYS A 25 29.15 16.68 -25.37
N GLU A 26 28.03 16.01 -25.11
CA GLU A 26 27.33 16.24 -23.86
C GLU A 26 28.30 15.87 -22.74
N PRO A 27 28.46 16.73 -21.71
CA PRO A 27 29.24 16.36 -20.54
C PRO A 27 28.67 15.06 -20.00
N SER A 28 29.51 14.01 -19.94
CA SER A 28 29.11 12.72 -19.41
C SER A 28 28.47 12.94 -18.05
N LYS A 29 27.15 12.72 -17.96
CA LYS A 29 26.46 12.77 -16.67
C LYS A 29 27.23 11.85 -15.72
N PRO A 30 27.57 12.30 -14.51
CA PRO A 30 28.23 11.43 -13.54
C PRO A 30 27.37 10.18 -13.38
N ILE A 31 27.98 9.02 -13.66
CA ILE A 31 27.35 7.73 -13.39
C ILE A 31 27.25 7.65 -11.88
N VAL A 32 26.06 7.89 -11.34
CA VAL A 32 25.78 7.63 -9.93
C VAL A 32 25.77 6.13 -9.78
N THR A 33 26.90 5.57 -9.38
CA THR A 33 26.97 4.17 -8.94
C THR A 33 26.07 4.07 -7.72
N LEU A 34 24.91 3.43 -7.88
CA LEU A 34 24.04 3.09 -6.76
C LEU A 34 24.82 2.05 -5.94
N GLU A 35 25.56 2.53 -4.95
CA GLU A 35 26.25 1.70 -3.98
C GLU A 35 25.24 0.67 -3.46
N SER A 36 25.58 -0.61 -3.63
CA SER A 36 24.68 -1.72 -3.33
C SER A 36 24.33 -1.65 -1.84
N ALA A 37 23.14 -1.14 -1.53
CA ALA A 37 22.69 -1.02 -0.15
C ALA A 37 22.74 -2.41 0.49
N SER A 38 23.41 -2.51 1.64
CA SER A 38 23.44 -3.74 2.41
C SER A 38 22.01 -4.15 2.79
N PRO A 39 21.73 -5.46 2.93
CA PRO A 39 20.39 -5.93 3.27
C PRO A 39 19.99 -5.46 4.68
N LEU A 40 18.68 -5.20 4.89
CA LEU A 40 18.14 -4.92 6.22
C LEU A 40 18.44 -6.05 7.20
N LYS A 41 18.77 -5.66 8.43
CA LYS A 41 18.96 -6.53 9.58
C LYS A 41 17.84 -6.32 10.60
N ALA A 42 17.76 -7.26 11.54
CA ALA A 42 16.83 -7.13 12.66
C ALA A 42 17.04 -5.79 13.39
N LYS A 43 15.95 -5.08 13.67
CA LYS A 43 15.89 -3.75 14.32
C LYS A 43 16.34 -2.55 13.48
N ASP A 44 16.66 -2.72 12.21
CA ASP A 44 16.96 -1.60 11.30
C ASP A 44 15.72 -0.73 11.03
N VAL A 45 14.53 -1.32 11.16
CA VAL A 45 13.24 -0.68 10.93
C VAL A 45 12.44 -0.59 12.23
N LYS A 46 11.83 0.57 12.48
CA LYS A 46 10.83 0.77 13.53
C LYS A 46 9.44 0.75 12.91
N ILE A 47 8.51 0.03 13.52
CA ILE A 47 7.11 -0.05 13.08
C ILE A 47 6.24 0.69 14.09
N SER A 48 5.48 1.66 13.60
CA SER A 48 4.40 2.30 14.34
C SER A 48 3.06 1.96 13.69
N SER A 49 2.02 1.80 14.48
CA SER A 49 0.67 1.53 13.98
C SER A 49 -0.39 2.31 14.74
N SER A 50 -1.53 2.54 14.08
CA SER A 50 -2.69 3.20 14.68
C SER A 50 -4.00 2.65 14.13
N LEU A 51 -5.04 2.74 14.97
CA LEU A 51 -6.44 2.52 14.62
C LEU A 51 -7.24 3.80 14.91
N GLN A 52 -8.05 4.21 13.95
CA GLN A 52 -8.94 5.37 14.07
C GLN A 52 -10.21 5.13 13.25
N PHE A 53 -11.26 5.91 13.48
CA PHE A 53 -12.41 5.90 12.57
C PHE A 53 -11.99 6.33 11.16
N ALA A 54 -12.57 5.66 10.16
CA ALA A 54 -12.56 6.17 8.80
C ALA A 54 -13.46 7.43 8.73
N LYS A 55 -13.39 8.15 7.60
CA LYS A 55 -14.28 9.28 7.37
C LYS A 55 -15.73 8.81 7.46
N ASP A 56 -16.51 9.47 8.33
CA ASP A 56 -17.92 9.16 8.60
C ASP A 56 -18.14 7.68 9.03
N GLY A 57 -17.12 7.07 9.64
CA GLY A 57 -17.10 5.64 9.96
C GLY A 57 -17.73 5.25 11.30
N ASP A 58 -17.83 6.19 12.24
CA ASP A 58 -18.63 6.07 13.46
C ASP A 58 -20.09 6.36 13.10
N THR A 59 -20.85 5.31 12.80
CA THR A 59 -22.16 5.46 12.14
C THR A 59 -23.23 5.94 13.13
N ASN A 60 -23.14 5.52 14.39
CA ASN A 60 -24.06 5.91 15.46
C ASN A 60 -23.57 7.12 16.26
N LYS A 61 -22.35 7.61 16.01
CA LYS A 61 -21.75 8.83 16.60
C LYS A 61 -21.59 8.74 18.12
N ASP A 62 -21.30 7.54 18.64
CA ASP A 62 -21.11 7.33 20.07
C ASP A 62 -19.64 7.40 20.52
N GLY A 63 -18.72 7.56 19.57
CA GLY A 63 -17.28 7.65 19.81
C GLY A 63 -16.63 6.33 20.22
N LYS A 64 -17.32 5.20 20.10
CA LYS A 64 -16.83 3.86 20.43
C LYS A 64 -16.71 3.03 19.16
N PHE A 65 -15.73 2.13 19.14
CA PHE A 65 -15.64 1.16 18.06
C PHE A 65 -16.71 0.09 18.25
N ASN A 66 -17.71 0.10 17.39
CA ASN A 66 -18.80 -0.87 17.39
C ASN A 66 -18.71 -1.77 16.17
N GLY A 67 -19.32 -2.96 16.26
CA GLY A 67 -19.55 -3.78 15.07
C GLY A 67 -20.33 -2.99 14.01
N GLY A 68 -19.86 -3.04 12.76
CA GLY A 68 -20.40 -2.28 11.64
C GLY A 68 -19.60 -1.01 11.31
N ASP A 69 -18.92 -0.41 12.30
CA ASP A 69 -18.18 0.84 12.08
C ASP A 69 -17.05 0.66 11.07
N ALA A 70 -16.78 1.73 10.33
CA ALA A 70 -15.65 1.79 9.44
C ALA A 70 -14.44 2.41 10.13
N VAL A 71 -13.31 1.72 10.04
CA VAL A 71 -12.06 2.10 10.69
C VAL A 71 -10.91 2.11 9.68
N LYS A 72 -9.87 2.90 9.98
CA LYS A 72 -8.63 2.97 9.23
C LYS A 72 -7.49 2.44 10.07
N PHE A 73 -6.80 1.43 9.54
CA PHE A 73 -5.54 0.93 10.07
C PHE A 73 -4.39 1.58 9.31
N SER A 74 -3.45 2.18 10.04
CA SER A 74 -2.27 2.82 9.44
C SER A 74 -1.00 2.25 10.03
N PHE A 75 0.01 2.03 9.19
CA PHE A 75 1.32 1.53 9.57
C PHE A 75 2.41 2.40 8.96
N THR A 76 3.39 2.75 9.79
CA THR A 76 4.56 3.54 9.40
C THR A 76 5.82 2.73 9.66
N LEU A 77 6.60 2.51 8.61
CA LEU A 77 7.87 1.80 8.63
C LEU A 77 8.98 2.85 8.52
N ASN A 78 9.70 3.08 9.60
CA ASN A 78 10.81 4.03 9.65
C ASN A 78 12.14 3.29 9.65
N ASN A 79 12.87 3.34 8.53
CA ASN A 79 14.20 2.78 8.43
C ASN A 79 15.23 3.80 8.91
N VAL A 80 15.90 3.49 10.02
CA VAL A 80 16.86 4.39 10.66
C VAL A 80 18.30 4.15 10.21
N THR A 81 18.49 3.32 9.17
CA THR A 81 19.81 2.88 8.71
C THR A 81 20.08 3.23 7.25
N GLN A 82 21.31 2.99 6.79
CA GLN A 82 21.69 3.08 5.38
C GLN A 82 21.43 1.78 4.60
N ASN A 83 20.90 0.75 5.27
CA ASN A 83 20.57 -0.54 4.64
C ASN A 83 19.19 -0.44 3.97
N GLY A 84 18.98 -1.19 2.89
CA GLY A 84 17.73 -1.21 2.14
C GLY A 84 17.08 -2.59 2.15
N GLY A 85 15.76 -2.64 2.18
CA GLY A 85 15.00 -3.88 2.11
C GLY A 85 14.10 -3.86 0.89
N LYS A 86 14.26 -4.82 -0.01
CA LYS A 86 13.35 -5.02 -1.14
C LYS A 86 12.44 -6.19 -0.85
N PHE A 87 11.18 -6.08 -1.27
CA PHE A 87 10.20 -7.16 -1.24
C PHE A 87 9.93 -7.75 0.16
N THR A 88 9.88 -6.88 1.16
CA THR A 88 9.50 -7.27 2.52
C THR A 88 7.99 -7.49 2.62
N THR A 89 7.57 -8.30 3.58
CA THR A 89 6.16 -8.54 3.90
C THR A 89 5.87 -8.01 5.29
N LEU A 90 4.89 -7.12 5.40
CA LEU A 90 4.33 -6.68 6.69
C LEU A 90 3.09 -7.52 6.98
N ASP A 91 3.20 -8.42 7.95
CA ASP A 91 2.04 -9.02 8.59
C ASP A 91 1.51 -8.05 9.64
N THR A 92 0.27 -7.62 9.51
CA THR A 92 -0.35 -6.66 10.44
C THR A 92 -0.68 -7.28 11.79
N GLY A 93 -0.82 -8.61 11.85
CA GLY A 93 -1.36 -9.32 13.00
C GLY A 93 -2.85 -9.09 13.25
N ILE A 94 -3.55 -8.36 12.38
CA ILE A 94 -4.99 -8.09 12.52
C ILE A 94 -5.77 -9.34 12.10
N PRO A 95 -6.53 -9.99 13.00
CA PRO A 95 -7.29 -11.19 12.66
C PRO A 95 -8.44 -10.86 11.70
N THR A 96 -8.52 -11.57 10.58
CA THR A 96 -9.54 -11.33 9.54
C THR A 96 -10.95 -11.59 10.03
N LYS A 97 -11.14 -12.42 11.06
CA LYS A 97 -12.47 -12.68 11.66
C LYS A 97 -13.12 -11.45 12.32
N TYR A 98 -12.35 -10.38 12.56
CA TYR A 98 -12.85 -9.16 13.20
C TYR A 98 -13.08 -8.02 12.22
N ILE A 99 -12.72 -8.18 10.94
CA ILE A 99 -12.87 -7.14 9.92
C ILE A 99 -13.41 -7.70 8.61
N TYR A 100 -14.09 -6.88 7.84
CA TYR A 100 -14.50 -7.21 6.49
C TYR A 100 -14.45 -5.99 5.57
N TYR A 101 -14.53 -6.22 4.27
CA TYR A 101 -14.61 -5.19 3.23
C TYR A 101 -13.44 -4.16 3.26
N LEU A 102 -12.24 -4.63 2.89
CA LEU A 102 -11.07 -3.76 2.72
C LEU A 102 -11.29 -2.74 1.60
N ARG A 103 -10.97 -1.47 1.87
CA ARG A 103 -10.99 -0.37 0.89
C ARG A 103 -9.93 0.67 1.18
N SER A 104 -9.84 1.71 0.33
CA SER A 104 -8.95 2.86 0.53
C SER A 104 -7.49 2.46 0.80
N ILE A 105 -7.02 1.42 0.12
CA ILE A 105 -5.73 0.77 0.39
C ILE A 105 -4.59 1.64 -0.15
N THR A 106 -3.60 1.91 0.71
CA THR A 106 -2.31 2.47 0.33
C THR A 106 -1.24 1.38 0.46
N GLY A 107 -0.67 0.94 -0.66
CA GLY A 107 0.27 -0.19 -0.76
C GLY A 107 -0.35 -1.41 -1.45
N SER A 108 0.38 -2.53 -1.50
CA SER A 108 -0.13 -3.80 -2.02
C SER A 108 -0.51 -4.71 -0.86
N THR A 109 -1.82 -4.89 -0.62
CA THR A 109 -2.34 -5.70 0.49
C THR A 109 -3.21 -6.84 -0.02
N GLY A 110 -3.39 -7.87 0.81
CA GLY A 110 -4.34 -8.95 0.56
C GLY A 110 -4.62 -9.77 1.81
N TYR A 111 -5.75 -10.49 1.77
CA TYR A 111 -6.07 -11.50 2.76
C TYR A 111 -5.13 -12.69 2.60
N ASP A 112 -4.46 -13.09 3.66
CA ASP A 112 -3.73 -14.35 3.70
C ASP A 112 -4.60 -15.42 4.39
N LYS A 113 -5.20 -16.28 3.57
CA LYS A 113 -6.05 -17.39 4.07
C LYS A 113 -5.27 -18.34 4.99
N GLY A 114 -3.94 -18.43 4.86
CA GLY A 114 -3.12 -19.33 5.66
C GLY A 114 -2.90 -18.84 7.10
N SER A 115 -2.67 -17.54 7.29
CA SER A 115 -2.43 -16.97 8.63
C SER A 115 -3.69 -16.43 9.30
N GLY A 116 -4.76 -16.19 8.55
CA GLY A 116 -5.95 -15.52 9.08
C GLY A 116 -5.70 -14.05 9.45
N THR A 117 -4.69 -13.42 8.85
CA THR A 117 -4.32 -12.02 9.07
C THR A 117 -4.23 -11.23 7.77
N ILE A 118 -4.21 -9.90 7.87
CA ILE A 118 -3.95 -9.01 6.73
C ILE A 118 -2.44 -8.85 6.53
N LYS A 119 -1.98 -8.97 5.27
CA LYS A 119 -0.57 -8.79 4.91
C LYS A 119 -0.41 -7.79 3.78
N PHE A 120 0.55 -6.90 3.94
CA PHE A 120 1.08 -6.08 2.85
C PHE A 120 2.34 -6.76 2.29
N LYS A 121 2.32 -7.07 0.99
CA LYS A 121 3.43 -7.77 0.31
C LYS A 121 4.22 -6.79 -0.54
N ASN A 122 5.44 -7.20 -0.89
CA ASN A 122 6.32 -6.47 -1.81
C ASN A 122 6.64 -5.03 -1.35
N ILE A 123 6.71 -4.79 -0.03
CA ILE A 123 7.09 -3.49 0.49
C ILE A 123 8.59 -3.28 0.25
N ILE A 124 8.92 -2.14 -0.36
CA ILE A 124 10.29 -1.65 -0.46
C ILE A 124 10.49 -0.63 0.66
N VAL A 125 11.50 -0.87 1.50
CA VAL A 125 11.91 0.03 2.58
C VAL A 125 13.27 0.60 2.19
N TYR A 126 13.29 1.85 1.74
CA TYR A 126 14.52 2.52 1.33
C TYR A 126 15.37 2.94 2.54
N PRO A 127 16.69 3.04 2.37
CA PRO A 127 17.60 3.61 3.38
C PRO A 127 17.13 4.98 3.88
N SER A 128 17.16 5.19 5.20
CA SER A 128 16.86 6.49 5.83
C SER A 128 15.52 7.11 5.43
N GLN A 129 14.54 6.28 5.05
CA GLN A 129 13.23 6.71 4.62
C GLN A 129 12.12 6.15 5.50
N THR A 130 11.00 6.87 5.47
CA THR A 130 9.74 6.43 6.06
C THR A 130 8.79 5.99 4.95
N GLN A 131 8.27 4.77 5.08
CA GLN A 131 7.23 4.22 4.21
C GLN A 131 5.94 4.08 5.01
N ALA A 132 4.84 4.57 4.47
CA ALA A 132 3.51 4.38 5.05
C ALA A 132 2.67 3.41 4.21
N VAL A 133 1.88 2.58 4.88
CA VAL A 133 0.84 1.75 4.27
C VAL A 133 -0.43 1.81 5.14
N SER A 134 -1.60 1.69 4.51
CA SER A 134 -2.86 1.75 5.25
C SER A 134 -3.99 1.06 4.50
N PHE A 135 -5.06 0.74 5.21
CA PHE A 135 -6.33 0.32 4.62
C PHE A 135 -7.49 0.73 5.54
N GLU A 136 -8.67 0.84 4.96
CA GLU A 136 -9.92 0.92 5.69
C GLU A 136 -10.65 -0.42 5.66
N ALA A 137 -11.40 -0.72 6.72
CA ALA A 137 -12.24 -1.90 6.82
C ALA A 137 -13.46 -1.61 7.69
N ASN A 138 -14.48 -2.47 7.62
CA ASN A 138 -15.57 -2.49 8.57
C ASN A 138 -15.28 -3.50 9.68
N LEU A 139 -15.65 -3.15 10.92
CA LEU A 139 -15.58 -4.06 12.07
C LEU A 139 -16.72 -5.08 12.01
N VAL A 140 -16.43 -6.35 12.24
CA VAL A 140 -17.44 -7.42 12.24
C VAL A 140 -18.41 -7.24 13.42
N TYR A 141 -19.70 -7.49 13.18
CA TYR A 141 -20.73 -7.57 14.22
C TYR A 141 -20.44 -8.74 15.17
N SER A 142 -20.40 -8.48 16.47
CA SER A 142 -20.19 -9.50 17.50
C SER A 142 -21.32 -9.50 18.52
N THR A 143 -21.65 -10.69 19.04
CA THR A 143 -22.63 -10.88 20.12
C THR A 143 -22.08 -10.55 21.51
N SER A 144 -20.75 -10.45 21.62
CA SER A 144 -20.04 -10.07 22.83
C SER A 144 -19.01 -9.01 22.50
N ASP A 145 -18.58 -8.27 23.53
CA ASP A 145 -17.46 -7.38 23.36
C ASP A 145 -16.19 -8.16 23.02
N VAL A 146 -15.30 -7.55 22.25
CA VAL A 146 -14.08 -8.17 21.74
C VAL A 146 -12.91 -7.22 21.94
N ASP A 147 -11.80 -7.71 22.45
CA ASP A 147 -10.53 -6.98 22.41
C ASP A 147 -9.79 -7.30 21.09
N LEU A 148 -9.77 -6.34 20.18
CA LEU A 148 -9.01 -6.42 18.94
C LEU A 148 -7.54 -6.10 19.22
N ALA A 149 -6.78 -7.15 19.57
CA ALA A 149 -5.34 -7.08 19.74
C ALA A 149 -4.59 -7.46 18.44
N TYR A 150 -3.59 -6.68 18.06
CA TYR A 150 -2.71 -6.99 16.91
C TYR A 150 -1.28 -6.47 17.11
N THR A 151 -0.30 -7.19 16.55
CA THR A 151 1.12 -6.84 16.63
C THR A 151 1.77 -6.97 15.24
N PRO A 152 2.11 -5.86 14.58
CA PRO A 152 2.65 -5.92 13.23
C PRO A 152 4.09 -6.45 13.22
N THR A 153 4.42 -7.30 12.25
CA THR A 153 5.74 -7.91 12.06
C THR A 153 6.17 -7.78 10.62
N LEU A 154 7.36 -7.21 10.39
CA LEU A 154 7.98 -7.07 9.08
C LEU A 154 9.00 -8.18 8.88
N THR A 155 8.87 -8.89 7.76
CA THR A 155 9.76 -9.99 7.38
C THR A 155 10.40 -9.73 6.02
N ASP A 156 11.59 -10.30 5.81
CA ASP A 156 12.24 -10.30 4.51
C ASP A 156 11.71 -11.40 3.58
N GLN A 157 12.28 -11.52 2.37
CA GLN A 157 11.89 -12.55 1.40
C GLN A 157 12.17 -13.99 1.88
N ALA A 158 13.06 -14.17 2.85
CA ALA A 158 13.36 -15.46 3.47
C ALA A 158 12.49 -15.70 4.72
N ASN A 159 11.44 -14.90 4.93
CA ASN A 159 10.56 -14.91 6.11
C ASN A 159 11.29 -14.70 7.45
N ARG A 160 12.46 -14.04 7.44
CA ARG A 160 13.18 -13.67 8.65
C ARG A 160 12.62 -12.37 9.19
N GLU A 161 12.43 -12.29 10.51
CA GLU A 161 11.95 -11.07 11.16
C GLU A 161 13.00 -9.94 11.04
N ILE A 162 12.61 -8.84 10.40
CA ILE A 162 13.38 -7.60 10.34
C ILE A 162 12.97 -6.69 11.50
N ALA A 163 11.68 -6.59 11.77
CA ALA A 163 11.16 -5.69 12.79
C ALA A 163 9.82 -6.17 13.32
N LYS A 164 9.54 -5.80 14.57
CA LYS A 164 8.26 -6.05 15.24
C LYS A 164 7.80 -4.76 15.90
N GLY A 165 6.54 -4.40 15.65
CA GLY A 165 5.91 -3.24 16.28
C GLY A 165 5.38 -3.56 17.68
N ASN A 166 4.79 -2.55 18.31
CA ASN A 166 4.08 -2.73 19.58
C ASN A 166 2.72 -3.40 19.36
N THR A 167 2.26 -4.13 20.37
CA THR A 167 0.88 -4.61 20.40
C THR A 167 -0.07 -3.44 20.60
N ASN A 168 -1.07 -3.36 19.73
CA ASN A 168 -2.20 -2.45 19.88
C ASN A 168 -3.40 -3.28 20.30
N SER A 169 -4.20 -2.75 21.21
CA SER A 169 -5.46 -3.35 21.67
C SER A 169 -6.54 -2.31 21.59
N GLN A 170 -7.70 -2.68 21.05
CA GLN A 170 -8.86 -1.82 20.99
C GLN A 170 -10.12 -2.61 21.30
N PHE A 171 -10.91 -2.11 22.24
CA PHE A 171 -12.16 -2.73 22.63
C PHE A 171 -13.24 -2.42 21.60
N ILE A 172 -13.80 -3.47 21.01
CA ILE A 172 -14.95 -3.42 20.12
C ILE A 172 -16.18 -3.79 20.93
N THR A 173 -17.10 -2.85 21.06
CA THR A 173 -18.36 -3.08 21.76
C THR A 173 -19.26 -3.95 20.90
N LYS A 174 -19.97 -4.89 21.51
CA LYS A 174 -21.08 -5.59 20.87
C LYS A 174 -22.04 -4.57 20.27
N VAL A 175 -22.68 -4.96 19.19
CA VAL A 175 -23.66 -4.07 18.56
C VAL A 175 -24.85 -3.91 19.50
N ALA A 176 -25.24 -2.66 19.74
CA ALA A 176 -26.45 -2.37 20.49
C ALA A 176 -27.64 -3.03 19.78
N ALA A 177 -28.57 -3.60 20.56
CA ALA A 177 -29.65 -4.43 20.04
C ALA A 177 -30.66 -3.70 19.13
N ASP A 178 -30.44 -2.41 18.87
CA ASP A 178 -31.19 -1.53 17.99
C ASP A 178 -30.69 -1.53 16.53
N ALA A 179 -29.57 -2.19 16.22
CA ALA A 179 -29.20 -2.46 14.84
C ALA A 179 -30.26 -3.34 14.18
N THR A 180 -30.87 -2.84 13.10
CA THR A 180 -31.96 -3.54 12.42
C THR A 180 -31.51 -4.92 11.90
N PRO A 181 -32.32 -5.99 12.07
CA PRO A 181 -31.95 -7.38 11.75
C PRO A 181 -31.46 -7.64 10.32
N SER A 182 -31.71 -6.72 9.38
CA SER A 182 -31.27 -6.79 7.98
C SER A 182 -29.75 -6.78 7.80
N GLN A 183 -28.95 -6.46 8.84
CA GLN A 183 -27.49 -6.40 8.77
C GLN A 183 -26.75 -7.61 9.39
N ILE A 184 -27.46 -8.57 9.99
CA ILE A 184 -26.86 -9.68 10.77
C ILE A 184 -26.70 -10.99 9.93
N ASN A 185 -26.97 -10.97 8.62
CA ASN A 185 -26.99 -12.18 7.78
C ASN A 185 -25.70 -12.47 6.98
N VAL A 186 -24.49 -12.26 7.53
CA VAL A 186 -23.24 -12.55 6.78
C VAL A 186 -22.33 -13.61 7.42
N ILE A 187 -22.68 -14.20 8.57
CA ILE A 187 -21.81 -15.22 9.18
C ILE A 187 -22.61 -16.40 9.72
N LYS A 188 -23.33 -17.09 8.83
CA LYS A 188 -23.69 -18.50 9.01
C LYS A 188 -23.57 -19.17 7.64
N GLU A 189 -22.94 -20.34 7.61
CA GLU A 189 -22.61 -21.16 6.42
C GLU A 189 -21.33 -20.64 5.74
N GLU A 190 -20.16 -21.26 5.90
CA GLU A 190 -19.83 -22.63 5.53
C GLU A 190 -18.92 -23.30 6.59
N ASN A 191 -19.39 -24.42 7.14
CA ASN A 191 -18.57 -25.49 7.71
C ASN A 191 -18.41 -26.58 6.64
#